data_AF-A0A2G6PKU9-F1
#
_entry.id   AF-A0A2G6PKU9-F1
#
_cell.length_a   1.000
_cell.length_b   1.000
_cell.length_c   1.000
_cell.angle_alpha   90.00
_cell.angle_beta   90.00
_cell.angle_gamma   90.00
#
_symmetry.space_group_name_H-M   'P 1'
#
loop_
_entity.id
_entity.type
_entity.pdbx_description
1 polymer ?
#
loop_
_entity_poly.entity_id
_entity_poly.type
_entity_poly.pdbx_seq_one_letter_code
_entity_poly.pdbx_strand_id
1 'polypeptide(L)' 'MHPLPKVNEVHKDVDLLPNAAFFRQAENRLPIRMALLYLLLK' A
#
# COMPACT_ATOMS: atom_id res chain seq x y z
N MET A 1 -1.54 8.20 -2.98
CA MET A 1 -1.66 7.08 -2.02
C MET A 1 -3.13 6.75 -1.88
N HIS A 2 -3.49 5.46 -1.81
CA HIS A 2 -4.89 5.02 -1.70
C HIS A 2 -4.93 3.64 -1.01
N PRO A 3 -5.65 3.48 0.11
CA PRO A 3 -5.83 2.15 0.70
C PRO A 3 -6.72 1.29 -0.20
N LEU A 4 -6.29 0.08 -0.52
CA LEU A 4 -7.09 -0.87 -1.31
C LEU A 4 -8.22 -1.49 -0.45
N PRO A 5 -9.33 -1.97 -1.05
CA PRO A 5 -9.61 -1.99 -2.49
C PRO A 5 -10.02 -0.60 -3.01
N LYS A 6 -9.60 -0.29 -4.24
CA LYS A 6 -10.23 0.80 -5.00
C LYS A 6 -11.47 0.25 -5.71
N VAL A 7 -12.56 0.99 -5.69
CA VAL A 7 -13.82 0.68 -6.36
C VAL A 7 -13.97 1.60 -7.57
N ASN A 8 -14.22 2.89 -7.33
CA ASN A 8 -14.45 3.90 -8.37
C ASN A 8 -13.69 5.22 -8.10
N GLU A 9 -12.86 5.26 -7.06
CA GLU A 9 -12.19 6.48 -6.60
C GLU A 9 -11.02 6.90 -7.50
N VAL A 10 -10.46 5.96 -8.27
CA VAL A 10 -9.30 6.19 -9.13
C VAL A 10 -9.49 5.44 -10.46
N HIS A 11 -9.39 6.16 -11.58
CA HIS A 11 -9.49 5.57 -12.92
C HIS A 11 -8.35 4.59 -13.17
N LYS A 12 -8.63 3.48 -13.88
CA LYS A 12 -7.63 2.42 -14.12
C LYS A 12 -6.39 2.91 -14.87
N ASP A 13 -6.53 3.91 -15.73
CA ASP A 13 -5.39 4.48 -16.49
C ASP A 13 -4.33 5.12 -15.58
N VAL A 14 -4.73 5.52 -14.37
CA VAL A 14 -3.82 6.07 -13.36
C VAL A 14 -2.84 5.00 -12.86
N ASP A 15 -3.18 3.70 -12.95
CA ASP A 15 -2.32 2.61 -12.49
C ASP A 15 -0.97 2.55 -13.25
N LEU A 16 -0.93 3.05 -14.49
CA LEU A 16 0.24 3.05 -15.36
C LEU A 16 1.18 4.24 -15.10
N LEU A 17 0.74 5.24 -14.35
CA LEU A 17 1.55 6.42 -14.11
C LEU A 17 2.70 6.10 -13.14
N PRO A 18 3.91 6.65 -13.36
CA PRO A 18 5.07 6.36 -12.52
C PRO A 18 4.89 6.79 -11.05
N ASN A 19 3.97 7.70 -10.76
CA ASN A 19 3.61 8.17 -9.42
C ASN A 19 2.48 7.36 -8.75
N ALA A 20 1.94 6.34 -9.41
CA ALA A 20 0.91 5.46 -8.87
C ALA A 20 1.47 4.55 -7.76
N ALA A 21 1.37 5.01 -6.51
CA ALA A 21 2.05 4.38 -5.37
C ALA A 21 1.18 3.41 -4.54
N PHE A 22 -0.10 3.23 -4.85
CA PHE A 22 -1.03 2.42 -4.03
C PHE A 22 -0.69 0.91 -4.00
N PHE A 23 -0.13 0.36 -5.07
CA PHE A 23 0.34 -1.04 -5.07
C PHE A 23 1.61 -1.22 -4.23
N ARG A 24 2.59 -0.32 -4.40
CA ARG A 24 3.78 -0.28 -3.53
C ARG A 24 3.41 -0.10 -2.06
N GLN A 25 2.40 0.73 -1.76
CA GLN A 25 1.86 0.89 -0.41
C GLN A 25 1.29 -0.44 0.13
N ALA A 26 0.57 -1.19 -0.70
CA ALA A 26 0.00 -2.48 -0.32
C ALA A 26 1.08 -3.55 -0.09
N GLU A 27 2.17 -3.57 -0.87
CA GLU A 27 3.32 -4.46 -0.66
C GLU A 27 3.98 -4.20 0.70
N ASN A 28 4.14 -2.93 1.09
CA ASN A 28 4.75 -2.54 2.35
C ASN A 28 3.92 -2.95 3.60
N ARG A 29 2.68 -3.42 3.43
CA ARG A 29 1.75 -3.69 4.53
C ARG A 29 2.23 -4.80 5.48
N LEU A 30 2.94 -5.81 4.96
CA LEU A 30 3.43 -6.95 5.73
C LEU A 30 4.73 -6.61 6.48
N PRO A 31 5.81 -6.13 5.81
CA PRO A 31 7.07 -5.85 6.50
C PRO A 31 6.90 -4.78 7.59
N ILE A 32 6.05 -3.76 7.38
CA ILE A 32 5.78 -2.75 8.41
C ILE A 32 5.12 -3.37 9.64
N ARG A 33 4.15 -4.28 9.46
CA ARG A 33 3.50 -4.97 10.59
C ARG A 33 4.47 -5.89 11.30
N MET A 34 5.32 -6.61 10.57
CA MET A 34 6.37 -7.44 11.17
C MET A 34 7.33 -6.61 12.01
N ALA A 35 7.79 -5.47 11.50
CA ALA A 35 8.67 -4.56 12.23
C ALA A 35 8.00 -4.00 13.50
N LEU A 36 6.73 -3.63 13.41
CA LEU A 36 5.97 -3.15 14.57
C LEU A 36 5.79 -4.25 15.63
N LEU A 37 5.41 -5.46 15.22
CA LEU A 37 5.29 -6.60 16.14
C LEU A 37 6.63 -6.93 16.80
N TYR A 38 7.72 -6.91 16.02
CA TYR A 38 9.07 -7.07 16.56
C TYR A 38 9.39 -6.01 17.62
N LEU A 39 9.08 -4.74 17.37
CA LEU A 39 9.34 -3.65 18.32
C LEU A 39 8.55 -3.80 19.63
N LEU A 40 7.32 -4.33 19.56
CA LEU A 40 6.43 -4.48 20.72
C LEU A 40 6.69 -5.74 21.54
N LEU A 41 7.22 -6.79 20.92
CA LEU A 41 7.40 -8.12 21.54
C LEU A 41 8.86 -8.45 21.87
N LYS A 42 9.78 -7.51 21.64
CA LYS A 42 11.20 -7.63 21.98
C LYS A 42 11.54 -6.97 23.31
#